data_AF-A0A382ZKQ7-F1
#
_entry.id   AF-A0A382ZKQ7-F1
#
_cell.length_a   1.000
_cell.length_b   1.000
_cell.length_c   1.000
_cell.angle_alpha   90.00
_cell.angle_beta   90.00
_cell.angle_gamma   90.00
#
_symmetry.space_group_name_H-M   'P 1'
#
loop_
_entity.id
_entity.type
_entity.pdbx_description
1 polymer ?
#
loop_
_entity_poly.entity_id
_entity_poly.type
_entity_poly.pdbx_seq_one_letter_code
_entity_poly.pdbx_strand_id
1 'polypeptide(L)'
;MTEWIRFNYKQDTSLFGILIGDYVDEYEGNLFETPKPTGRRIPINEVQLQAPLEPHSIYALWNNFHERAEKEEQTIPDVPLYFMKPLTSVIGPEQTIFRPKGHQGRVIFEAELGIVIGSKCREVSESEAAEYIFGYTCVNDV
;
A
#
# COMPACT_ATOMS: atom_id res chain seq x y z
N MET A 1 -2.52 -11.10 -13.49
CA MET A 1 -1.88 -9.94 -12.82
C MET A 1 -0.90 -10.52 -11.82
N THR A 2 0.28 -9.92 -11.64
CA THR A 2 1.25 -10.39 -10.64
C THR A 2 0.91 -9.75 -9.30
N GLU A 3 0.74 -10.58 -8.27
CA GLU A 3 0.41 -10.12 -6.92
C GLU A 3 1.60 -10.33 -6.00
N TRP A 4 2.27 -9.24 -5.65
CA TRP A 4 3.37 -9.25 -4.69
C TRP A 4 2.83 -9.11 -3.29
N ILE A 5 3.33 -9.95 -2.38
CA ILE A 5 2.99 -9.89 -0.96
C ILE A 5 4.26 -9.88 -0.12
N ARG A 6 4.14 -9.32 1.09
CA ARG A 6 5.13 -9.46 2.17
C ARG A 6 4.55 -10.28 3.28
N PHE A 7 5.38 -11.09 3.91
CA PHE A 7 4.92 -12.05 4.90
C PHE A 7 6.02 -12.49 5.87
N ASN A 8 5.60 -13.02 7.02
CA ASN A 8 6.44 -13.82 7.90
C ASN A 8 6.11 -15.30 7.74
N TYR A 9 7.09 -16.18 7.90
CA TYR A 9 6.89 -17.63 7.87
C TYR A 9 7.79 -18.32 8.89
N LYS A 10 7.17 -19.01 9.86
CA LYS A 10 7.87 -19.63 11.00
C LYS A 10 8.73 -18.62 11.77
N GLN A 11 10.05 -18.71 11.70
CA GLN A 11 11.00 -17.81 12.35
C GLN A 11 11.53 -16.73 11.40
N ASP A 12 11.27 -16.86 10.10
CA ASP A 12 11.71 -15.92 9.09
C ASP A 12 10.74 -14.73 9.04
N THR A 13 11.31 -13.53 8.95
CA THR A 13 10.55 -12.27 8.95
C THR A 13 10.89 -11.44 7.73
N SER A 14 9.98 -10.55 7.33
CA SER A 14 10.17 -9.60 6.24
C SER A 14 10.46 -10.26 4.88
N LEU A 15 9.84 -11.42 4.64
CA LEU A 15 9.92 -12.11 3.36
C LEU A 15 8.99 -11.45 2.34
N PHE A 16 9.24 -11.68 1.06
CA PHE A 16 8.33 -11.29 0.00
C PHE A 16 8.31 -12.30 -1.13
N GLY A 17 7.25 -12.26 -1.92
CA GLY A 17 7.06 -13.22 -3.00
C GLY A 17 5.82 -12.94 -3.83
N ILE A 18 5.58 -13.80 -4.80
CA ILE A 18 4.43 -13.72 -5.70
C ILE A 18 3.39 -14.75 -5.24
N LEU A 19 2.15 -14.29 -5.07
CA LEU A 19 1.01 -15.16 -4.81
C LEU A 19 0.58 -15.88 -6.09
N ILE A 20 0.52 -17.22 -6.04
CA ILE A 20 0.13 -18.11 -7.13
C ILE A 20 -0.83 -19.16 -6.58
N GLY A 21 -2.14 -18.91 -6.71
CA GLY A 21 -3.18 -19.75 -6.10
C GLY A 21 -3.03 -19.74 -4.59
N ASP A 22 -2.98 -20.93 -3.97
CA ASP A 22 -2.84 -21.08 -2.52
C ASP A 22 -1.38 -21.09 -2.03
N TYR A 23 -0.44 -20.62 -2.85
CA TYR A 23 0.98 -20.65 -2.56
C TYR A 23 1.67 -19.32 -2.85
N VAL A 24 2.76 -19.08 -2.12
CA VAL A 24 3.68 -17.96 -2.33
C VAL A 24 4.99 -18.53 -2.85
N ASP A 25 5.38 -18.11 -4.05
CA ASP A 25 6.74 -18.31 -4.54
C ASP A 25 7.61 -17.21 -3.96
N GLU A 26 8.54 -17.57 -3.09
CA GLU A 26 9.41 -16.61 -2.40
C GLU A 26 10.49 -16.05 -3.34
N TYR A 27 10.76 -14.76 -3.16
CA TYR A 27 11.82 -14.04 -3.84
C TYR A 27 12.80 -13.41 -2.85
N GLU A 28 14.04 -13.23 -3.31
CA GLU A 28 15.09 -12.50 -2.61
C GLU A 28 15.58 -11.29 -3.44
N GLY A 29 16.22 -10.33 -2.77
CA GLY A 29 16.71 -9.09 -3.37
C GLY A 29 15.79 -7.91 -3.10
N ASN A 30 15.68 -7.00 -4.07
CA ASN A 30 14.87 -5.79 -3.98
C ASN A 30 13.62 -5.93 -4.85
N LEU A 31 12.44 -5.73 -4.24
CA LEU A 31 11.13 -5.78 -4.90
C LEU A 31 11.06 -4.87 -6.15
N PHE A 32 11.72 -3.72 -6.10
CA PHE A 32 11.66 -2.68 -7.15
C PHE A 32 12.76 -2.78 -8.20
N GLU A 33 13.64 -3.80 -8.12
CA GLU A 33 14.72 -4.00 -9.08
C GLU A 33 14.51 -5.30 -9.86
N THR A 34 15.40 -6.27 -9.72
CA THR A 34 15.32 -7.58 -10.36
C THR A 34 15.40 -8.67 -9.29
N PRO A 35 14.32 -8.86 -8.51
CA PRO A 35 14.27 -9.88 -7.48
C PRO A 35 14.34 -11.27 -8.12
N LYS A 36 14.92 -12.24 -7.40
CA LYS A 36 15.12 -13.61 -7.90
C LYS A 36 14.33 -14.61 -7.07
N PRO A 37 13.74 -15.64 -7.69
CA PRO A 37 13.06 -16.69 -6.95
C PRO A 37 14.08 -17.47 -6.11
N THR A 38 13.75 -17.74 -4.85
CA THR A 38 14.59 -18.58 -3.98
C THR A 38 14.41 -20.07 -4.27
N GLY A 39 13.34 -20.42 -5.00
CA GLY A 39 12.88 -21.80 -5.22
C GLY A 39 12.01 -22.34 -4.07
N ARG A 40 11.79 -21.57 -3.00
CA ARG A 40 10.90 -21.93 -1.91
C ARG A 40 9.46 -21.57 -2.28
N ARG A 41 8.55 -22.55 -2.13
CA ARG A 41 7.11 -22.38 -2.28
C ARG A 41 6.42 -22.66 -0.96
N ILE A 42 5.59 -21.72 -0.49
CA ILE A 42 5.01 -21.73 0.86
C ILE A 42 3.48 -21.65 0.77
N PRO A 43 2.71 -22.51 1.45
CA PRO A 43 1.26 -22.38 1.50
C PRO A 43 0.83 -21.04 2.10
N ILE A 44 -0.10 -20.33 1.46
CA ILE A 44 -0.55 -19.00 1.91
C ILE A 44 -1.23 -19.04 3.28
N ASN A 45 -1.83 -20.17 3.66
CA ASN A 45 -2.45 -20.36 4.97
C ASN A 45 -1.43 -20.60 6.10
N GLU A 46 -0.14 -20.75 5.79
CA GLU A 46 0.95 -20.88 6.77
C GLU A 46 1.71 -19.57 6.99
N VAL A 47 1.42 -18.52 6.21
CA VAL A 47 2.12 -17.23 6.32
C VAL A 47 1.31 -16.23 7.12
N GLN A 48 2.01 -15.31 7.78
CA GLN A 48 1.41 -14.10 8.34
C GLN A 48 1.65 -12.95 7.38
N LEU A 49 0.60 -12.42 6.75
CA LEU A 49 0.71 -11.28 5.85
C LEU A 49 1.19 -10.02 6.58
N GLN A 50 2.03 -9.25 5.90
CA GLN A 50 2.48 -7.93 6.32
C GLN A 50 1.96 -6.86 5.35
N ALA A 51 2.19 -5.59 5.65
CA ALA A 51 1.99 -4.54 4.65
C ALA A 51 2.83 -4.86 3.40
N PRO A 52 2.27 -4.69 2.17
CA PRO A 52 2.86 -5.21 0.93
C PRO A 52 4.21 -4.58 0.57
N LEU A 53 4.57 -3.47 1.21
CA LEU A 53 5.88 -2.83 1.15
C LEU A 53 6.19 -2.09 2.45
N GLU A 54 7.46 -1.69 2.61
CA GLU A 54 7.88 -0.66 3.55
C GLU A 54 8.02 0.66 2.79
N PRO A 55 7.05 1.59 2.91
CA PRO A 55 7.12 2.86 2.19
C PRO A 55 8.20 3.78 2.78
N HIS A 56 8.87 4.55 1.93
CA HIS A 56 9.77 5.63 2.35
C HIS A 56 9.01 6.94 2.64
N SER A 57 7.86 7.13 2.02
CA SER A 57 6.95 8.26 2.21
C SER A 57 5.52 7.84 1.84
N ILE A 58 4.54 8.52 2.42
CA ILE A 58 3.12 8.31 2.14
C ILE A 58 2.50 9.68 1.91
N TYR A 59 2.00 9.91 0.71
CA TYR A 59 1.23 11.09 0.34
C TYR A 59 -0.21 10.67 0.08
N ALA A 60 -1.15 11.29 0.78
CA ALA A 60 -2.58 11.04 0.62
C ALA A 60 -3.23 12.26 -0.04
N LEU A 61 -4.31 12.01 -0.79
CA LEU A 61 -5.10 13.04 -1.45
C LEU A 61 -6.40 13.26 -0.69
N TRP A 62 -6.75 14.52 -0.48
CA TRP A 62 -8.00 14.86 0.18
C TRP A 62 -9.14 14.97 -0.83
N ASN A 63 -10.25 14.25 -0.57
CA ASN A 63 -11.51 14.30 -1.32
C ASN A 63 -11.38 14.25 -2.85
N ASN A 64 -10.61 13.28 -3.36
CA ASN A 64 -10.36 13.12 -4.79
C ASN A 64 -11.42 12.28 -5.53
N PHE A 65 -12.67 12.24 -5.04
CA PHE A 65 -13.78 11.53 -5.68
C PHE A 65 -14.88 12.52 -6.06
N HIS A 66 -14.91 12.92 -7.33
CA HIS A 66 -15.76 14.02 -7.81
C HIS A 66 -17.26 13.79 -7.54
N GLU A 67 -17.77 12.58 -7.76
CA GLU A 67 -19.18 12.26 -7.51
C GLU A 67 -19.56 12.44 -6.03
N ARG A 68 -18.61 12.21 -5.10
CA ARG A 68 -18.82 12.43 -3.68
C ARG A 68 -18.84 13.93 -3.37
N ALA A 69 -17.91 14.69 -3.94
CA ALA A 69 -17.85 16.14 -3.78
C ALA A 69 -19.14 16.82 -4.28
N GLU A 70 -19.66 16.39 -5.43
CA GLU A 70 -20.94 16.88 -5.98
C GLU A 70 -22.12 16.58 -5.06
N LYS A 71 -22.20 15.35 -4.54
CA LYS A 71 -23.28 14.91 -3.65
C LYS A 71 -23.26 15.62 -2.29
N GLU A 72 -22.08 15.93 -1.78
CA GLU A 72 -21.87 16.60 -0.49
C GLU A 72 -21.85 18.14 -0.61
N GLU A 73 -22.13 18.68 -1.82
CA GLU A 73 -22.09 20.12 -2.13
C GLU A 73 -20.76 20.78 -1.74
N GLN A 74 -19.66 20.04 -1.88
CA GLN A 74 -18.32 20.51 -1.56
C GLN A 74 -17.70 21.26 -2.75
N THR A 75 -17.02 22.36 -2.47
CA THR A 75 -16.18 23.03 -3.47
C THR A 75 -14.99 22.17 -3.84
N ILE A 76 -14.84 21.87 -5.14
CA ILE A 76 -13.66 21.20 -5.70
C ILE A 76 -12.51 22.21 -5.70
N PRO A 77 -11.37 21.91 -5.07
CA PRO A 77 -10.23 22.82 -5.04
C PRO A 77 -9.58 22.92 -6.43
N ASP A 78 -9.02 24.10 -6.77
CA ASP A 78 -8.33 24.35 -8.05
C ASP A 78 -7.05 23.52 -8.22
N VAL A 79 -6.49 23.03 -7.11
CA VAL A 79 -5.30 22.17 -7.08
C VAL A 79 -5.54 21.02 -6.10
N PRO A 80 -4.93 19.84 -6.33
CA PRO A 80 -5.05 18.71 -5.41
C PRO A 80 -4.55 19.10 -4.01
N LEU A 81 -5.35 18.80 -2.99
CA LEU A 81 -4.95 18.94 -1.60
C LEU A 81 -4.33 17.62 -1.14
N TYR A 82 -3.14 17.69 -0.58
CA TYR A 82 -2.39 16.52 -0.12
C TYR A 82 -1.86 16.69 1.30
N PHE A 83 -1.67 15.57 1.99
CA PHE A 83 -1.05 15.51 3.30
C PHE A 83 -0.14 14.27 3.40
N MET A 84 0.66 14.22 4.46
CA MET A 84 1.55 13.09 4.72
C MET A 84 1.06 12.28 5.91
N LYS A 85 1.09 10.95 5.78
CA LYS A 85 0.93 10.04 6.92
C LYS A 85 2.31 9.60 7.43
N PRO A 86 2.53 9.56 8.76
CA PRO A 86 3.75 8.98 9.32
C PRO A 86 3.92 7.52 8.89
N LEU A 87 5.14 7.09 8.59
CA LEU A 87 5.43 5.68 8.24
C LEU A 87 5.04 4.70 9.37
N THR A 88 5.04 5.18 10.61
CA THR A 88 4.60 4.43 11.80
C THR A 88 3.10 4.14 11.83
N SER A 89 2.30 4.71 10.90
CA SER A 89 0.88 4.40 10.76
C SER A 89 0.61 3.13 9.95
N VAL A 90 1.61 2.60 9.23
CA VAL A 90 1.45 1.43 8.38
C VAL A 90 1.31 0.16 9.22
N ILE A 91 0.21 -0.56 8.99
CA ILE A 91 -0.02 -1.91 9.52
C ILE A 91 -0.39 -2.85 8.36
N GLY A 92 -0.14 -4.13 8.56
CA GLY A 92 -0.51 -5.18 7.61
C GLY A 92 -2.02 -5.43 7.56
N PRO A 93 -2.47 -6.23 6.58
CA PRO A 93 -3.86 -6.68 6.53
C PRO A 93 -4.23 -7.42 7.82
N GLU A 94 -5.50 -7.30 8.22
CA GLU A 94 -6.07 -7.94 9.42
C GLU A 94 -5.46 -7.51 10.76
N GLN A 95 -4.49 -6.60 10.77
CA GLN A 95 -3.95 -6.05 12.01
C GLN A 95 -4.93 -5.07 12.65
N THR A 96 -4.94 -5.07 13.99
CA THR A 96 -5.85 -4.22 14.78
C THR A 96 -5.48 -2.75 14.67
N ILE A 97 -6.44 -1.91 14.28
CA ILE A 97 -6.33 -0.46 14.40
C ILE A 97 -6.62 -0.05 15.85
N PHE A 98 -5.61 0.45 16.55
CA PHE A 98 -5.76 0.92 17.92
C PHE A 98 -6.19 2.39 17.95
N ARG A 99 -7.41 2.64 18.42
CA ARG A 99 -7.88 4.00 18.70
C ARG A 99 -7.02 4.63 19.80
N PRO A 100 -6.49 5.86 19.61
CA PRO A 100 -5.76 6.56 20.67
C PRO A 100 -6.64 6.74 21.92
N LYS A 101 -6.09 6.44 23.12
CA LYS A 101 -6.85 6.47 24.39
C LYS A 101 -7.53 7.82 24.67
N GLY A 102 -6.92 8.92 24.25
CA GLY A 102 -7.45 10.27 24.44
C GLY A 102 -8.47 10.70 23.39
N HIS A 103 -8.61 9.98 22.28
CA HIS A 103 -9.55 10.35 21.21
C HIS A 103 -10.97 10.02 21.64
N GLN A 104 -11.84 11.02 21.75
CA GLN A 104 -13.26 10.84 22.10
C GLN A 104 -14.19 10.84 20.87
N GLY A 105 -13.68 11.27 19.72
CA GLY A 105 -14.44 11.36 18.47
C GLY A 105 -14.68 10.01 17.79
N ARG A 106 -15.31 10.08 16.62
CA ARG A 106 -15.43 8.93 15.70
C ARG A 106 -14.06 8.65 15.09
N VAL A 107 -13.82 7.37 14.82
CA VAL A 107 -12.74 6.90 13.94
C VAL A 107 -13.45 6.51 12.65
N ILE A 108 -13.04 7.10 11.53
CA ILE A 108 -13.67 6.92 10.23
C ILE A 108 -12.74 6.05 9.40
N PHE A 109 -13.30 5.12 8.64
CA PHE A 109 -12.54 4.38 7.65
C PHE A 109 -12.69 5.07 6.30
N GLU A 110 -11.63 5.09 5.52
CA GLU A 110 -11.60 5.68 4.18
C GLU A 110 -10.87 4.71 3.26
N ALA A 111 -11.65 3.92 2.49
CA ALA A 111 -11.07 2.95 1.57
C ALA A 111 -10.55 3.66 0.33
N GLU A 112 -9.24 3.51 0.08
CA GLU A 112 -8.55 4.22 -1.00
C GLU A 112 -7.73 3.27 -1.88
N LEU A 113 -7.53 3.69 -3.14
CA LEU A 113 -6.55 3.11 -4.04
C LEU A 113 -5.16 3.65 -3.68
N GLY A 114 -4.28 2.78 -3.21
CA GLY A 114 -2.86 3.11 -3.04
C GLY A 114 -2.11 2.93 -4.35
N ILE A 115 -1.35 3.95 -4.76
CA ILE A 115 -0.42 3.89 -5.89
C ILE A 115 0.99 3.68 -5.35
N VAL A 116 1.66 2.62 -5.79
CA VAL A 116 3.03 2.32 -5.39
C VAL A 116 3.98 2.82 -6.46
N ILE A 117 4.87 3.76 -6.10
CA ILE A 117 5.92 4.27 -6.99
C ILE A 117 7.13 3.34 -6.92
N GLY A 118 7.57 2.83 -8.08
CA GLY A 118 8.62 1.82 -8.19
C GLY A 118 10.01 2.37 -8.45
N SER A 119 10.12 3.58 -8.99
CA SER A 119 11.39 4.15 -9.41
C SER A 119 11.49 5.62 -9.03
N LYS A 120 12.72 6.09 -8.83
CA LYS A 120 12.98 7.49 -8.47
C LYS A 120 12.54 8.41 -9.62
N CYS A 121 11.73 9.40 -9.29
CA CYS A 121 11.15 10.31 -10.25
C CYS A 121 11.24 11.77 -9.77
N ARG A 122 11.28 12.74 -10.69
CA ARG A 122 11.25 14.17 -10.38
C ARG A 122 10.75 14.94 -11.60
N GLU A 123 9.84 15.90 -11.39
CA GLU A 123 9.32 16.78 -12.45
C GLU A 123 8.79 15.99 -13.67
N VAL A 124 8.11 14.87 -13.39
CA VAL A 124 7.56 13.95 -14.39
C VAL A 124 6.29 14.52 -15.01
N SER A 125 6.14 14.41 -16.32
CA SER A 125 4.91 14.80 -17.01
C SER A 125 3.78 13.79 -16.76
N GLU A 126 2.52 14.21 -16.89
CA GLU A 126 1.38 13.30 -16.73
C GLU A 126 1.45 12.10 -17.66
N SER A 127 1.91 12.30 -18.90
CA SER A 127 2.07 11.23 -19.90
C SER A 127 3.12 10.18 -19.54
N GLU A 128 4.11 10.54 -18.74
CA GLU A 128 5.21 9.65 -18.33
C GLU A 128 4.95 9.01 -16.95
N ALA A 129 3.98 9.52 -16.19
CA ALA A 129 3.73 9.12 -14.81
C ALA A 129 3.53 7.60 -14.65
N ALA A 130 2.84 6.97 -15.60
CA ALA A 130 2.57 5.53 -15.58
C ALA A 130 3.85 4.67 -15.61
N GLU A 131 4.96 5.17 -16.17
CA GLU A 131 6.24 4.45 -16.23
C GLU A 131 6.91 4.30 -14.86
N TYR A 132 6.53 5.14 -13.90
CA TYR A 132 7.07 5.14 -12.54
C TYR A 132 6.19 4.39 -11.53
N ILE A 133 4.99 3.98 -11.94
CA ILE A 133 4.07 3.21 -11.08
C ILE A 133 4.49 1.74 -11.10
N PHE A 134 4.89 1.20 -9.95
CA PHE A 134 5.14 -0.22 -9.76
C PHE A 134 3.85 -1.04 -9.81
N GLY A 135 2.80 -0.51 -9.17
CA GLY A 135 1.52 -1.19 -9.05
C GLY A 135 0.59 -0.48 -8.10
N TYR A 136 -0.43 -1.20 -7.68
CA TYR A 136 -1.52 -0.67 -6.87
C TYR A 136 -1.80 -1.59 -5.68
N THR A 137 -2.32 -1.01 -4.61
CA THR A 137 -2.75 -1.74 -3.41
C THR A 137 -4.03 -1.13 -2.85
N CYS A 138 -4.71 -1.84 -1.95
CA CYS A 138 -5.76 -1.26 -1.13
C CYS A 138 -5.13 -0.54 0.07
N VAL A 139 -5.70 0.61 0.46
CA VAL A 139 -5.33 1.38 1.65
C VAL A 139 -6.60 1.75 2.43
N ASN A 140 -6.49 1.84 3.75
CA ASN A 140 -7.52 2.42 4.60
C ASN A 140 -6.93 3.65 5.30
N ASP A 141 -7.36 4.85 4.90
CA ASP A 141 -6.90 6.12 5.47
C ASP A 141 -7.67 6.48 6.74
N VAL A 142 -7.30 5.81 7.84
CA VAL A 142 -7.86 6.03 9.19
C VAL A 142 -7.14 7.13 9.96
#